data_AF-A0A0N5A221-F1
#
_entry.id   AF-A0A0N5A221-F1
#
_cell.length_a   1.000
_cell.length_b   1.000
_cell.length_c   1.000
_cell.angle_alpha   90.00
_cell.angle_beta   90.00
_cell.angle_gamma   90.00
#
_symmetry.space_group_name_H-M   'P 1'
#
loop_
_entity.id
_entity.type
_entity.pdbx_description
1 polymer ?
#
loop_
_entity_poly.entity_id
_entity_poly.type
_entity_poly.pdbx_seq_one_letter_code
_entity_poly.pdbx_strand_id
1 'polypeptide(L)'
;MYIPDLDVTSYRDELETEKYNIYMKYNFTGRFGHFKEYSRKNLNANEVTKYFKWIDFKRLDTLSIGASNVSGIFRILNTYIKYNGLFLSNLLLVIKKCPVVESFTEFLSYINSLRRLDILNLCFFPMELPETFRLPHFSDLHHISILKDSSKIFKDEESIQNVFIDNVALLKFIIYDKSYVFTDIAIKKLLESMIFIRDNDCSRHDLSIELLSYDLSGWFENEKPDVEYSYPEQYFTRNNDDRIYTVNNIDSCSMCKKNRRITIGAIKEENRYFSSDSDFESEEEYEHSSENMFEDNFDDPFHFILEEYNESNYDDRFGDD
;
A
#
# COMPACT_ATOMS: atom_id res chain seq x y z
N MET A 1 24.72 -14.72 -2.82
CA MET A 1 23.65 -14.84 -1.81
C MET A 1 22.40 -14.23 -2.42
N TYR A 2 21.28 -14.95 -2.43
CA TYR A 2 19.99 -14.43 -2.92
C TYR A 2 19.15 -14.04 -1.72
N ILE A 3 18.58 -12.83 -1.71
CA ILE A 3 17.78 -12.29 -0.61
C ILE A 3 16.41 -11.96 -1.20
N PRO A 4 15.45 -12.89 -1.21
CA PRO A 4 14.10 -12.59 -1.71
C PRO A 4 13.44 -11.48 -0.91
N ASP A 5 13.59 -11.47 0.42
CA ASP A 5 12.82 -10.58 1.29
C ASP A 5 13.77 -9.76 2.17
N LEU A 6 13.58 -8.44 2.16
CA LEU A 6 14.28 -7.49 3.02
C LEU A 6 13.26 -6.58 3.69
N ASP A 7 13.23 -6.61 5.02
CA ASP A 7 12.43 -5.70 5.82
C ASP A 7 13.36 -4.78 6.60
N VAL A 8 13.10 -3.48 6.54
CA VAL A 8 13.88 -2.47 7.25
C VAL A 8 12.93 -1.55 7.98
N THR A 9 13.04 -1.50 9.31
CA THR A 9 12.32 -0.51 10.11
C THR A 9 13.30 0.50 10.71
N SER A 10 12.96 1.79 10.65
CA SER A 10 13.74 2.87 11.24
C SER A 10 12.89 3.73 12.16
N TYR A 11 13.48 4.11 13.30
CA TYR A 11 12.82 4.85 14.38
C TYR A 11 13.85 5.67 15.17
N ARG A 12 13.38 6.59 16.01
CA ARG A 12 14.22 7.24 17.04
C ARG A 12 14.11 6.48 18.35
N ASP A 13 15.24 6.20 18.98
CA ASP A 13 15.27 5.69 20.35
C ASP A 13 15.07 6.81 21.38
N GLU A 14 15.08 6.45 22.67
CA GLU A 14 14.93 7.37 23.80
C GLU A 14 16.01 8.47 23.84
N LEU A 15 17.14 8.25 23.16
CA LEU A 15 18.23 9.22 23.04
C LEU A 15 18.09 10.10 21.79
N GLU A 16 16.92 10.07 21.14
CA GLU A 16 16.62 10.77 19.88
C GLU A 16 17.57 10.37 18.73
N THR A 17 18.21 9.20 18.82
CA THR A 17 19.11 8.70 17.77
C THR A 17 18.36 7.76 16.84
N GLU A 18 18.56 7.95 15.53
CA GLU A 18 17.97 7.07 14.53
C GLU A 18 18.58 5.67 14.60
N LYS A 19 17.72 4.68 14.85
CA LYS A 19 18.02 3.25 14.88
C LYS A 19 17.31 2.54 13.76
N TYR A 20 17.84 1.35 13.46
CA TYR A 20 17.32 0.50 12.42
C TYR A 20 17.21 -0.95 12.89
N ASN A 21 16.13 -1.61 12.52
CA ASN A 21 16.03 -3.06 12.55
C ASN A 21 16.03 -3.55 11.11
N ILE A 22 16.79 -4.62 10.86
CA ILE A 22 16.83 -5.30 9.57
C ILE A 22 16.41 -6.74 9.79
N TYR A 23 15.47 -7.20 8.98
CA TYR A 23 15.19 -8.61 8.80
C TYR A 23 15.42 -8.97 7.33
N MET A 24 15.99 -10.15 7.10
CA MET A 24 16.22 -10.65 5.74
C MET A 24 16.02 -12.16 5.69
N LYS A 25 15.32 -12.60 4.64
CA LYS A 25 15.24 -14.01 4.27
C LYS A 25 16.19 -14.25 3.11
N TYR A 26 17.02 -15.29 3.16
CA TYR A 26 18.04 -15.51 2.15
C TYR A 26 18.32 -16.99 1.85
N ASN A 27 18.83 -17.25 0.65
CA ASN A 27 19.28 -18.56 0.19
C ASN A 27 20.76 -18.52 -0.20
N PHE A 28 21.60 -19.29 0.51
CA PHE A 28 23.04 -19.41 0.25
C PHE A 28 23.34 -20.36 -0.92
N THR A 29 22.55 -21.42 -1.08
CA THR A 29 22.92 -22.55 -1.95
C THR A 29 22.47 -22.36 -3.40
N GLY A 30 21.59 -21.40 -3.66
CA GLY A 30 20.97 -21.22 -4.97
C GLY A 30 20.10 -22.40 -5.42
N ARG A 31 20.00 -23.46 -4.61
CA ARG A 31 19.10 -24.59 -4.81
C ARG A 31 17.79 -24.28 -4.11
N PHE A 32 16.69 -24.56 -4.79
CA PHE A 32 15.34 -24.34 -4.27
C PHE A 32 15.15 -25.09 -2.92
N GLY A 33 14.56 -24.42 -1.92
CA GLY A 33 13.97 -25.08 -0.76
C GLY A 33 14.54 -24.79 0.63
N HIS A 34 15.72 -24.16 0.77
CA HIS A 34 16.25 -23.80 2.10
C HIS A 34 16.55 -22.32 2.22
N PHE A 35 15.58 -21.60 2.79
CA PHE A 35 15.77 -20.22 3.23
C PHE A 35 16.28 -20.21 4.67
N LYS A 36 17.13 -19.23 4.96
CA LYS A 36 17.51 -18.86 6.31
C LYS A 36 17.04 -17.45 6.57
N GLU A 37 16.77 -17.17 7.83
CA GLU A 37 16.34 -15.86 8.29
C GLU A 37 17.45 -15.23 9.11
N TYR A 38 17.56 -13.91 9.03
CA TYR A 38 18.49 -13.14 9.82
C TYR A 38 17.82 -11.84 10.25
N SER A 39 17.89 -11.56 11.54
CA SER A 39 17.37 -10.32 12.12
C SER A 39 18.44 -9.66 12.99
N ARG A 40 18.51 -8.34 12.91
CA ARG A 40 19.29 -7.49 13.81
C ARG A 40 18.47 -6.27 14.16
N LYS A 41 18.48 -5.92 15.45
CA LYS A 41 17.78 -4.77 15.99
C LYS A 41 18.76 -3.71 16.49
N ASN A 42 18.27 -2.49 16.69
CA ASN A 42 19.02 -1.37 17.29
C ASN A 42 20.33 -1.00 16.55
N LEU A 43 20.40 -1.22 15.24
CA LEU A 43 21.56 -0.86 14.43
C LEU A 43 21.64 0.65 14.25
N ASN A 44 22.84 1.20 14.12
CA ASN A 44 23.03 2.57 13.63
C ASN A 44 23.23 2.60 12.09
N ALA A 45 23.19 3.80 11.50
CA ALA A 45 23.30 3.99 10.05
C ALA A 45 24.58 3.37 9.44
N ASN A 46 25.71 3.40 10.15
CA ASN A 46 26.96 2.81 9.65
C ASN A 46 26.90 1.29 9.61
N GLU A 47 26.19 0.67 10.56
CA GLU A 47 25.99 -0.78 10.59
C GLU A 47 25.04 -1.22 9.48
N VAL A 48 23.92 -0.54 9.28
CA VAL A 48 23.00 -0.77 8.14
C VAL A 48 23.74 -0.66 6.82
N THR A 49 24.55 0.39 6.66
CA THR A 49 25.41 0.59 5.48
C THR A 49 26.34 -0.60 5.26
N LYS A 50 26.91 -1.19 6.32
CA LYS A 50 27.73 -2.40 6.18
C LYS A 50 26.89 -3.57 5.66
N TYR A 51 25.66 -3.78 6.14
CA TYR A 51 24.79 -4.85 5.65
C TYR A 51 24.39 -4.65 4.20
N PHE A 52 23.96 -3.45 3.81
CA PHE A 52 23.50 -3.16 2.45
C PHE A 52 24.59 -3.36 1.39
N LYS A 53 25.88 -3.22 1.75
CA LYS A 53 27.00 -3.58 0.86
C LYS A 53 27.04 -5.06 0.45
N TRP A 54 26.46 -5.96 1.25
CA TRP A 54 26.42 -7.40 0.98
C TRP A 54 25.15 -7.82 0.23
N ILE A 55 24.18 -6.93 0.07
CA ILE A 55 22.89 -7.21 -0.56
C ILE A 55 23.01 -6.94 -2.06
N ASP A 56 22.66 -7.94 -2.87
CA ASP A 56 22.46 -7.76 -4.31
C ASP A 56 21.01 -7.34 -4.56
N PHE A 57 20.76 -6.02 -4.51
CA PHE A 57 19.43 -5.43 -4.69
C PHE A 57 18.77 -5.76 -6.05
N LYS A 58 19.53 -6.21 -7.05
CA LYS A 58 18.99 -6.66 -8.35
C LYS A 58 18.16 -7.93 -8.24
N ARG A 59 18.34 -8.67 -7.14
CA ARG A 59 17.67 -9.94 -6.89
C ARG A 59 16.80 -9.88 -5.63
N LEU A 60 16.39 -8.68 -5.24
CA LEU A 60 15.41 -8.50 -4.18
C LEU A 60 14.02 -8.69 -4.77
N ASP A 61 13.17 -9.50 -4.16
CA ASP A 61 11.81 -9.75 -4.66
C ASP A 61 10.78 -8.90 -3.90
N THR A 62 10.92 -8.87 -2.57
CA THR A 62 10.08 -8.12 -1.65
C THR A 62 10.93 -7.17 -0.82
N LEU A 63 10.48 -5.92 -0.74
CA LEU A 63 11.06 -4.90 0.13
C LEU A 63 9.96 -4.30 1.01
N SER A 64 10.14 -4.36 2.33
CA SER A 64 9.30 -3.63 3.28
C SER A 64 10.10 -2.55 3.99
N ILE A 65 9.58 -1.33 4.04
CA ILE A 65 10.19 -0.20 4.73
C ILE A 65 9.20 0.38 5.72
N GLY A 66 9.53 0.29 7.01
CA GLY A 66 8.89 1.05 8.07
C GLY A 66 9.77 2.22 8.49
N ALA A 67 9.21 3.42 8.59
CA ALA A 67 9.94 4.59 9.06
C ALA A 67 9.04 5.41 9.98
N SER A 68 9.51 5.77 11.17
CA SER A 68 8.78 6.60 12.13
C SER A 68 9.65 7.70 12.71
N ASN A 69 9.30 8.97 12.49
CA ASN A 69 10.01 10.15 13.02
C ASN A 69 11.51 10.24 12.65
N VAL A 70 11.87 9.78 11.46
CA VAL A 70 13.27 9.60 11.01
C VAL A 70 13.51 10.13 9.60
N SER A 71 14.78 10.30 9.22
CA SER A 71 15.14 10.86 7.92
C SER A 71 16.24 10.14 7.14
N GLY A 72 16.91 9.14 7.71
CA GLY A 72 18.08 8.52 7.11
C GLY A 72 17.79 7.42 6.08
N ILE A 73 16.72 6.63 6.25
CA ILE A 73 16.55 5.35 5.54
C ILE A 73 16.59 5.45 4.02
N PHE A 74 15.81 6.34 3.41
CA PHE A 74 15.76 6.48 1.95
C PHE A 74 17.08 6.98 1.37
N ARG A 75 17.77 7.90 2.06
CA ARG A 75 19.11 8.36 1.66
C ARG A 75 20.13 7.20 1.66
N ILE A 76 20.06 6.32 2.67
CA ILE A 76 20.92 5.13 2.73
C ILE A 76 20.59 4.21 1.54
N LEU A 77 19.31 3.88 1.31
CA LEU A 77 18.89 3.00 0.20
C LEU A 77 19.30 3.55 -1.16
N ASN A 78 19.07 4.84 -1.43
CA ASN A 78 19.42 5.51 -2.68
C ASN A 78 20.90 5.34 -3.05
N THR A 79 21.79 5.30 -2.04
CA THR A 79 23.23 5.06 -2.26
C THR A 79 23.52 3.71 -2.93
N TYR A 80 22.68 2.70 -2.70
CA TYR A 80 22.90 1.34 -3.19
C TYR A 80 22.10 1.00 -4.45
N ILE A 81 20.93 1.61 -4.64
CA ILE A 81 20.02 1.27 -5.76
C ILE A 81 20.19 2.19 -6.98
N LYS A 82 20.70 3.42 -6.81
CA LYS A 82 20.74 4.47 -7.84
C LYS A 82 21.27 4.04 -9.22
N TYR A 83 22.33 3.24 -9.26
CA TYR A 83 23.01 2.92 -10.52
C TYR A 83 22.42 1.74 -11.28
N ASN A 84 21.74 0.85 -10.55
CA ASN A 84 21.28 -0.42 -11.10
C ASN A 84 19.75 -0.46 -11.26
N GLY A 85 19.07 0.51 -10.63
CA GLY A 85 17.64 0.44 -10.37
C GLY A 85 17.27 -0.73 -9.47
N LEU A 86 15.98 -0.83 -9.19
CA LEU A 86 15.38 -1.86 -8.35
C LEU A 86 14.27 -2.56 -9.14
N PHE A 87 14.26 -3.88 -9.09
CA PHE A 87 13.23 -4.72 -9.71
C PHE A 87 12.59 -5.50 -8.56
N LEU A 88 11.37 -5.12 -8.17
CA LEU A 88 10.64 -5.76 -7.09
C LEU A 88 9.38 -6.42 -7.63
N SER A 89 8.97 -7.52 -7.02
CA SER A 89 7.59 -7.96 -7.10
C SER A 89 6.74 -7.15 -6.12
N ASN A 90 7.20 -6.99 -4.87
CA ASN A 90 6.40 -6.37 -3.81
C ASN A 90 7.16 -5.25 -3.11
N LEU A 91 6.50 -4.11 -2.90
CA LEU A 91 6.99 -3.01 -2.07
C LEU A 91 5.93 -2.63 -1.05
N LEU A 92 6.31 -2.70 0.23
CA LEU A 92 5.50 -2.21 1.35
C LEU A 92 6.17 -0.98 1.98
N LEU A 93 5.43 0.11 2.15
CA LEU A 93 5.90 1.36 2.72
C LEU A 93 5.01 1.77 3.89
N VAL A 94 5.60 2.00 5.06
CA VAL A 94 4.91 2.50 6.25
C VAL A 94 5.65 3.73 6.80
N ILE A 95 5.18 4.95 6.51
CA ILE A 95 6.00 6.17 6.69
C ILE A 95 5.34 7.19 7.62
N LYS A 96 5.63 7.14 8.92
CA LYS A 96 4.98 7.96 9.94
C LYS A 96 5.83 9.18 10.33
N LYS A 97 5.35 10.39 10.05
CA LYS A 97 5.97 11.67 10.47
C LYS A 97 7.45 11.79 10.07
N CYS A 98 7.79 11.46 8.82
CA CYS A 98 9.17 11.45 8.33
C CYS A 98 9.46 12.61 7.36
N PRO A 99 10.39 13.54 7.64
CA PRO A 99 10.72 14.64 6.71
C PRO A 99 11.65 14.17 5.58
N VAL A 100 11.16 13.31 4.69
CA VAL A 100 11.98 12.58 3.70
C VAL A 100 11.51 12.71 2.25
N VAL A 101 10.63 13.68 1.96
CA VAL A 101 9.95 13.84 0.65
C VAL A 101 10.92 13.71 -0.55
N GLU A 102 12.04 14.42 -0.53
CA GLU A 102 13.01 14.41 -1.63
C GLU A 102 13.65 13.04 -1.80
N SER A 103 14.23 12.48 -0.73
CA SER A 103 14.87 11.16 -0.78
C SER A 103 13.89 10.02 -1.06
N PHE A 104 12.64 10.16 -0.63
CA PHE A 104 11.54 9.23 -0.92
C PHE A 104 11.18 9.27 -2.40
N THR A 105 11.01 10.46 -2.97
CA THR A 105 10.71 10.63 -4.39
C THR A 105 11.86 10.10 -5.25
N GLU A 106 13.11 10.39 -4.87
CA GLU A 106 14.30 9.83 -5.50
C GLU A 106 14.31 8.29 -5.40
N PHE A 107 13.98 7.72 -4.25
CA PHE A 107 13.88 6.27 -4.05
C PHE A 107 12.88 5.62 -5.01
N LEU A 108 11.66 6.15 -5.08
CA LEU A 108 10.63 5.63 -5.98
C LEU A 108 11.07 5.72 -7.45
N SER A 109 11.84 6.76 -7.83
CA SER A 109 12.35 6.91 -9.20
C SER A 109 13.39 5.87 -9.61
N TYR A 110 14.00 5.16 -8.64
CA TYR A 110 14.96 4.09 -8.91
C TYR A 110 14.29 2.72 -9.07
N ILE A 111 12.96 2.62 -8.90
CA ILE A 111 12.22 1.36 -9.05
C ILE A 111 11.81 1.22 -10.52
N ASN A 112 12.46 0.31 -11.23
CA ASN A 112 12.24 0.07 -12.66
C ASN A 112 11.05 -0.85 -12.93
N SER A 113 10.75 -1.74 -11.98
CA SER A 113 9.67 -2.72 -12.07
C SER A 113 9.10 -2.96 -10.69
N LEU A 114 7.78 -2.98 -10.61
CA LEU A 114 7.03 -3.24 -9.39
C LEU A 114 5.71 -3.92 -9.76
N ARG A 115 5.36 -5.04 -9.12
CA ARG A 115 4.06 -5.71 -9.34
C ARG A 115 2.99 -5.33 -8.33
N ARG A 116 3.39 -5.11 -7.08
CA ARG A 116 2.51 -4.76 -5.97
C ARG A 116 3.11 -3.63 -5.15
N LEU A 117 2.33 -2.56 -4.96
CA LEU A 117 2.67 -1.40 -4.15
C LEU A 117 1.67 -1.26 -3.01
N ASP A 118 2.13 -1.42 -1.78
CA ASP A 118 1.33 -1.20 -0.58
C ASP A 118 1.91 -0.01 0.20
N ILE A 119 1.09 1.02 0.45
CA ILE A 119 1.47 2.23 1.18
C ILE A 119 0.53 2.41 2.37
N LEU A 120 1.10 2.51 3.57
CA LEU A 120 0.37 2.65 4.82
C LEU A 120 0.81 3.93 5.55
N ASN A 121 -0.14 4.80 5.92
CA ASN A 121 0.08 6.02 6.71
C ASN A 121 1.17 6.94 6.12
N LEU A 122 1.07 7.36 4.86
CA LEU A 122 2.13 8.18 4.21
C LEU A 122 2.15 9.63 4.75
N CYS A 123 2.94 9.87 5.79
CA CYS A 123 2.99 11.15 6.50
C CYS A 123 4.41 11.74 6.55
N PHE A 124 4.64 12.86 5.85
CA PHE A 124 5.97 13.48 5.72
C PHE A 124 6.28 14.63 6.71
N PHE A 125 5.60 14.69 7.86
CA PHE A 125 5.68 15.83 8.77
C PHE A 125 7.12 16.24 9.17
N PRO A 126 7.44 17.55 9.27
CA PRO A 126 6.59 18.71 8.97
C PRO A 126 6.54 19.09 7.48
N MET A 127 7.13 18.30 6.60
CA MET A 127 7.07 18.52 5.16
C MET A 127 5.74 17.98 4.59
N GLU A 128 5.33 18.54 3.46
CA GLU A 128 4.22 18.01 2.68
C GLU A 128 4.71 17.52 1.32
N LEU A 129 3.99 16.54 0.75
CA LEU A 129 4.20 16.20 -0.65
C LEU A 129 3.88 17.43 -1.52
N PRO A 130 4.74 17.79 -2.48
CA PRO A 130 4.46 18.89 -3.39
C PRO A 130 3.19 18.59 -4.19
N GLU A 131 2.43 19.62 -4.56
CA GLU A 131 1.19 19.47 -5.35
C GLU A 131 1.44 18.79 -6.70
N THR A 132 2.67 18.92 -7.21
CA THR A 132 3.15 18.31 -8.45
C THR A 132 3.60 16.85 -8.27
N PHE A 133 3.58 16.30 -7.06
CA PHE A 133 3.89 14.90 -6.84
C PHE A 133 2.91 14.01 -7.60
N ARG A 134 3.46 13.01 -8.27
CA ARG A 134 2.73 11.95 -8.94
C ARG A 134 3.43 10.64 -8.62
N LEU A 135 2.66 9.58 -8.40
CA LEU A 135 3.23 8.23 -8.32
C LEU A 135 3.96 7.93 -9.63
N PRO A 136 5.17 7.36 -9.60
CA PRO A 136 5.85 6.96 -10.82
C PRO A 136 5.06 5.92 -11.60
N HIS A 137 5.27 5.90 -12.91
CA HIS A 137 4.79 4.85 -13.79
C HIS A 137 5.56 3.55 -13.53
N PHE A 138 4.83 2.46 -13.29
CA PHE A 138 5.37 1.12 -13.13
C PHE A 138 4.70 0.19 -14.16
N SER A 139 5.42 -0.20 -15.20
CA SER A 139 4.85 -0.94 -16.34
C SER A 139 4.15 -2.25 -15.96
N ASP A 140 4.65 -2.91 -14.92
CA ASP A 140 4.25 -4.26 -14.50
C ASP A 140 3.37 -4.25 -13.24
N LEU A 141 2.87 -3.07 -12.84
CA LEU A 141 2.12 -2.90 -11.60
C LEU A 141 0.71 -3.45 -11.74
N HIS A 142 0.45 -4.53 -11.01
CA HIS A 142 -0.84 -5.23 -10.99
C HIS A 142 -1.68 -4.82 -9.79
N HIS A 143 -1.06 -4.41 -8.68
CA HIS A 143 -1.76 -4.10 -7.45
C HIS A 143 -1.22 -2.83 -6.80
N ILE A 144 -2.12 -1.92 -6.44
CA ILE A 144 -1.86 -0.80 -5.53
C ILE A 144 -2.82 -0.89 -4.36
N SER A 145 -2.29 -0.75 -3.14
CA SER A 145 -3.08 -0.54 -1.92
C SER A 145 -2.57 0.68 -1.18
N ILE A 146 -3.47 1.61 -0.84
CA ILE A 146 -3.15 2.80 -0.04
C ILE A 146 -4.07 2.83 1.17
N LEU A 147 -3.47 2.68 2.35
CA LEU A 147 -4.15 2.70 3.64
C LEU A 147 -3.80 3.99 4.37
N LYS A 148 -4.81 4.83 4.58
CA LYS A 148 -4.75 6.15 5.22
C LYS A 148 -3.90 7.15 4.42
N ASP A 149 -4.29 8.42 4.49
CA ASP A 149 -3.60 9.54 3.83
C ASP A 149 -3.55 9.45 2.28
N SER A 150 -4.53 8.80 1.64
CA SER A 150 -4.65 8.78 0.18
C SER A 150 -4.80 10.18 -0.40
N SER A 151 -5.42 11.12 0.33
CA SER A 151 -5.49 12.56 -0.03
C SER A 151 -4.12 13.26 -0.14
N LYS A 152 -3.06 12.69 0.47
CA LYS A 152 -1.69 13.20 0.31
C LYS A 152 -1.08 12.77 -1.03
N ILE A 153 -1.47 11.61 -1.54
CA ILE A 153 -1.00 11.02 -2.81
C ILE A 153 -1.87 11.51 -3.99
N PHE A 154 -3.18 11.42 -3.83
CA PHE A 154 -4.18 11.81 -4.82
C PHE A 154 -4.77 13.16 -4.42
N LYS A 155 -4.41 14.21 -5.17
CA LYS A 155 -4.86 15.57 -4.89
C LYS A 155 -6.19 15.91 -5.54
N ASP A 156 -6.46 15.24 -6.66
CA ASP A 156 -7.60 15.50 -7.53
C ASP A 156 -7.97 14.22 -8.30
N GLU A 157 -9.10 14.27 -9.00
CA GLU A 157 -9.60 13.15 -9.82
C GLU A 157 -8.63 12.77 -10.94
N GLU A 158 -7.92 13.76 -11.51
CA GLU A 158 -6.96 13.58 -12.59
C GLU A 158 -5.77 12.73 -12.13
N SER A 159 -5.30 12.92 -10.90
CA SER A 159 -4.22 12.14 -10.32
C SER A 159 -4.55 10.65 -10.19
N ILE A 160 -5.81 10.32 -9.90
CA ILE A 160 -6.29 8.93 -9.87
C ILE A 160 -6.37 8.38 -11.29
N GLN A 161 -6.95 9.13 -12.23
CA GLN A 161 -7.04 8.71 -13.63
C GLN A 161 -5.65 8.41 -14.23
N ASN A 162 -4.66 9.24 -13.93
CA ASN A 162 -3.29 9.04 -14.36
C ASN A 162 -2.70 7.71 -13.86
N VAL A 163 -3.05 7.26 -12.64
CA VAL A 163 -2.63 5.92 -12.18
C VAL A 163 -3.14 4.82 -13.11
N PHE A 164 -4.40 4.88 -13.55
CA PHE A 164 -4.97 3.87 -14.44
C PHE A 164 -4.47 4.01 -15.89
N ILE A 165 -4.24 5.23 -16.36
CA ILE A 165 -3.68 5.48 -17.70
C ILE A 165 -2.24 4.97 -17.77
N ASP A 166 -1.44 5.32 -16.77
CA ASP A 166 -0.02 5.00 -16.77
C ASP A 166 0.20 3.51 -16.49
N ASN A 167 -0.51 2.88 -15.56
CA ASN A 167 -0.18 1.51 -15.12
C ASN A 167 -1.03 0.45 -15.83
N VAL A 168 -0.88 0.27 -17.14
CA VAL A 168 -1.73 -0.61 -18.01
C VAL A 168 -1.91 -2.07 -17.54
N ALA A 169 -1.05 -2.56 -16.65
CA ALA A 169 -1.14 -3.90 -16.07
C ALA A 169 -1.95 -3.97 -14.77
N LEU A 170 -2.46 -2.83 -14.27
CA LEU A 170 -3.17 -2.74 -12.99
C LEU A 170 -4.47 -3.55 -13.02
N LEU A 171 -4.58 -4.48 -12.07
CA LEU A 171 -5.72 -5.39 -11.86
C LEU A 171 -6.42 -5.14 -10.52
N LYS A 172 -5.73 -4.57 -9.54
CA LYS A 172 -6.28 -4.29 -8.22
C LYS A 172 -5.88 -2.90 -7.73
N PHE A 173 -6.85 -2.10 -7.36
CA PHE A 173 -6.65 -0.76 -6.82
C PHE A 173 -7.46 -0.60 -5.55
N ILE A 174 -6.79 -0.51 -4.41
CA ILE A 174 -7.43 -0.45 -3.10
C ILE A 174 -7.09 0.85 -2.40
N ILE A 175 -8.10 1.53 -1.88
CA ILE A 175 -7.95 2.70 -1.03
C ILE A 175 -8.79 2.53 0.22
N TYR A 176 -8.09 2.60 1.34
CA TYR A 176 -8.66 2.55 2.68
C TYR A 176 -8.42 3.92 3.34
N ASP A 177 -9.25 4.92 3.04
CA ASP A 177 -9.05 6.27 3.60
C ASP A 177 -10.34 7.09 3.68
N LYS A 178 -10.39 8.06 4.60
CA LYS A 178 -11.46 9.07 4.77
C LYS A 178 -11.50 10.11 3.63
N SER A 179 -10.78 9.88 2.55
CA SER A 179 -10.50 10.90 1.55
C SER A 179 -11.73 11.26 0.71
N TYR A 180 -12.01 12.56 0.63
CA TYR A 180 -13.08 13.16 -0.19
C TYR A 180 -12.79 13.15 -1.69
N VAL A 181 -11.61 12.67 -2.11
CA VAL A 181 -11.21 12.69 -3.52
C VAL A 181 -12.03 11.71 -4.37
N PHE A 182 -12.60 10.67 -3.74
CA PHE A 182 -13.51 9.73 -4.40
C PHE A 182 -14.96 10.21 -4.30
N THR A 183 -15.24 11.33 -4.98
CA THR A 183 -16.62 11.78 -5.20
C THR A 183 -17.31 10.91 -6.24
N ASP A 184 -18.65 10.95 -6.29
CA ASP A 184 -19.47 10.25 -7.28
C ASP A 184 -19.06 10.63 -8.72
N ILE A 185 -18.74 11.90 -8.93
CA ILE A 185 -18.28 12.44 -10.22
C ILE A 185 -16.91 11.85 -10.56
N ALA A 186 -16.00 11.74 -9.60
CA ALA A 186 -14.69 11.14 -9.78
C ALA A 186 -14.79 9.67 -10.19
N ILE A 187 -15.62 8.89 -9.48
CA ILE A 187 -15.85 7.47 -9.77
C ILE A 187 -16.48 7.31 -11.16
N LYS A 188 -17.48 8.13 -11.51
CA LYS A 188 -18.11 8.08 -12.84
C LYS A 188 -17.10 8.36 -13.95
N LYS A 189 -16.30 9.43 -13.81
CA LYS A 189 -15.27 9.76 -14.80
C LYS A 189 -14.19 8.68 -14.88
N LEU A 190 -13.85 8.05 -13.76
CA LEU A 190 -12.94 6.91 -13.73
C LEU A 190 -13.54 5.72 -14.52
N LEU A 191 -14.79 5.37 -14.30
CA LEU A 191 -15.47 4.32 -15.06
C LEU A 191 -15.57 4.66 -16.55
N GLU A 192 -15.85 5.91 -16.90
CA GLU A 192 -15.86 6.38 -18.29
C GLU A 192 -14.47 6.30 -18.93
N SER A 193 -13.41 6.76 -18.24
CA SER A 193 -12.04 6.67 -18.76
C SER A 193 -11.59 5.21 -18.94
N MET A 194 -12.11 4.32 -18.11
CA MET A 194 -11.88 2.89 -18.22
C MET A 194 -12.57 2.24 -19.44
N ILE A 195 -13.73 2.74 -19.89
CA ILE A 195 -14.37 2.29 -21.14
C ILE A 195 -13.42 2.55 -22.32
N PHE A 196 -12.70 3.67 -22.31
CA PHE A 196 -11.75 4.04 -23.35
C PHE A 196 -10.41 3.31 -23.28
N ILE A 197 -10.14 2.52 -22.23
CA ILE A 197 -9.00 1.60 -22.23
C ILE A 197 -9.25 0.61 -23.37
N ARG A 198 -8.47 0.81 -24.44
CA ARG A 198 -8.58 0.25 -25.80
C ARG A 198 -9.41 -1.03 -25.89
N ASP A 199 -10.30 -1.13 -26.88
CA ASP A 199 -11.15 -2.31 -27.18
C ASP A 199 -10.38 -3.65 -27.32
N ASN A 200 -9.05 -3.58 -27.40
CA ASN A 200 -8.13 -4.71 -27.56
C ASN A 200 -7.30 -5.02 -26.31
N ASP A 201 -7.45 -4.27 -25.22
CA ASP A 201 -6.72 -4.52 -23.98
C ASP A 201 -7.38 -5.65 -23.19
N CYS A 202 -6.78 -6.83 -23.32
CA CYS A 202 -7.30 -8.06 -22.74
C CYS A 202 -6.77 -8.36 -21.33
N SER A 203 -5.79 -7.60 -20.82
CA SER A 203 -5.21 -7.86 -19.51
C SER A 203 -6.11 -7.39 -18.37
N ARG A 204 -6.94 -6.37 -18.62
CA ARG A 204 -7.77 -5.68 -17.61
C ARG A 204 -9.25 -6.08 -17.63
N HIS A 205 -9.57 -7.32 -18.00
CA HIS A 205 -10.96 -7.77 -17.90
C HIS A 205 -11.45 -7.82 -16.47
N ASP A 206 -10.57 -8.18 -15.54
CA ASP A 206 -10.90 -8.31 -14.14
C ASP A 206 -10.14 -7.21 -13.38
N LEU A 207 -10.73 -6.00 -13.33
CA LEU A 207 -10.23 -4.93 -12.47
C LEU A 207 -11.05 -4.92 -11.16
N SER A 208 -10.37 -5.04 -10.03
CA SER A 208 -10.97 -4.80 -8.73
C SER A 208 -10.60 -3.43 -8.22
N ILE A 209 -11.60 -2.60 -7.90
CA ILE A 209 -11.44 -1.31 -7.22
C ILE A 209 -12.11 -1.43 -5.85
N GLU A 210 -11.35 -1.30 -4.78
CA GLU A 210 -11.90 -1.38 -3.41
C GLU A 210 -11.72 -0.01 -2.74
N LEU A 211 -12.83 0.66 -2.42
CA LEU A 211 -12.85 1.99 -1.81
C LEU A 211 -13.54 1.89 -0.45
N LEU A 212 -12.79 1.90 0.65
CA LEU A 212 -13.43 2.06 1.96
C LEU A 212 -13.47 3.54 2.30
N SER A 213 -14.67 4.11 2.17
CA SER A 213 -14.97 5.49 2.53
C SER A 213 -16.11 5.54 3.54
N TYR A 214 -16.03 6.52 4.44
CA TYR A 214 -16.95 6.72 5.56
C TYR A 214 -18.30 7.28 5.14
N ASP A 215 -18.41 7.83 3.92
CA ASP A 215 -19.59 8.58 3.49
C ASP A 215 -19.97 8.29 2.04
N LEU A 216 -20.12 7.00 1.71
CA LEU A 216 -20.85 6.60 0.50
C LEU A 216 -22.36 6.48 0.74
N SER A 217 -22.85 6.84 1.93
CA SER A 217 -24.29 6.83 2.26
C SER A 217 -25.10 7.64 1.26
N GLY A 218 -24.61 8.82 0.86
CA GLY A 218 -25.27 9.66 -0.15
C GLY A 218 -25.38 9.00 -1.53
N TRP A 219 -24.41 8.18 -1.92
CA TRP A 219 -24.37 7.51 -3.22
C TRP A 219 -25.45 6.44 -3.37
N PHE A 220 -25.83 5.81 -2.26
CA PHE A 220 -26.74 4.66 -2.27
C PHE A 220 -28.14 4.95 -1.74
N GLU A 221 -28.31 6.00 -0.93
CA GLU A 221 -29.59 6.28 -0.26
C GLU A 221 -30.44 7.32 -1.00
N ASN A 222 -29.86 8.25 -1.78
CA ASN A 222 -30.61 9.41 -2.28
C ASN A 222 -30.93 9.43 -3.77
N GLU A 223 -30.26 8.67 -4.62
CA GLU A 223 -30.61 8.63 -6.04
C GLU A 223 -30.37 7.21 -6.55
N LYS A 224 -31.42 6.57 -7.10
CA LYS A 224 -31.15 5.72 -8.28
C LYS A 224 -30.41 6.67 -9.20
N PRO A 225 -29.13 6.44 -9.54
CA PRO A 225 -28.36 7.41 -10.31
C PRO A 225 -29.21 7.77 -11.52
N ASP A 226 -29.68 9.04 -11.57
CA ASP A 226 -30.64 9.55 -12.55
C ASP A 226 -29.90 9.78 -13.87
N VAL A 227 -29.24 8.71 -14.30
CA VAL A 227 -28.33 8.67 -15.42
C VAL A 227 -29.14 8.08 -16.54
N GLU A 228 -29.74 8.96 -17.33
CA GLU A 228 -30.32 8.67 -18.64
C GLU A 228 -29.32 7.97 -19.60
N TYR A 229 -28.07 7.74 -19.19
CA TYR A 229 -27.04 6.97 -19.87
C TYR A 229 -26.34 5.93 -18.96
N SER A 230 -26.81 4.68 -19.06
CA SER A 230 -25.95 3.53 -19.37
C SER A 230 -25.31 2.67 -18.27
N TYR A 231 -25.95 2.41 -17.14
CA TYR A 231 -25.78 1.11 -16.46
C TYR A 231 -27.12 0.61 -15.91
N PRO A 232 -27.79 -0.33 -16.59
CA PRO A 232 -29.01 -0.97 -16.07
C PRO A 232 -28.85 -1.49 -14.63
N GLU A 233 -29.93 -1.57 -13.86
CA GLU A 233 -29.90 -2.10 -12.47
C GLU A 233 -29.25 -3.50 -12.37
N GLN A 234 -29.29 -4.28 -13.45
CA GLN A 234 -28.70 -5.62 -13.56
C GLN A 234 -27.16 -5.66 -13.45
N TYR A 235 -26.47 -4.52 -13.53
CA TYR A 235 -25.02 -4.46 -13.41
C TYR A 235 -24.56 -4.41 -11.96
N PHE A 236 -25.47 -4.10 -11.03
CA PHE A 236 -25.21 -4.04 -9.60
C PHE A 236 -25.65 -5.34 -8.92
N THR A 237 -24.69 -6.12 -8.44
CA THR A 237 -24.99 -7.18 -7.48
C THR A 237 -24.68 -6.66 -6.09
N ARG A 238 -25.72 -6.47 -5.28
CA ARG A 238 -25.59 -6.22 -3.84
C ARG A 238 -25.36 -7.55 -3.15
N ASN A 239 -24.22 -7.72 -2.49
CA ASN A 239 -24.09 -8.80 -1.53
C ASN A 239 -24.79 -8.36 -0.23
N ASN A 240 -25.62 -9.21 0.36
CA ASN A 240 -26.45 -8.78 1.50
C ASN A 240 -25.64 -8.63 2.80
N ASP A 241 -24.46 -9.25 2.88
CA ASP A 241 -23.65 -9.29 4.09
C ASP A 241 -22.54 -8.22 4.12
N ASP A 242 -22.10 -7.74 2.95
CA ASP A 242 -21.10 -6.68 2.82
C ASP A 242 -21.63 -5.64 1.84
N ARG A 243 -21.51 -4.34 2.17
CA ARG A 243 -21.95 -3.21 1.35
C ARG A 243 -21.10 -3.03 0.07
N ILE A 244 -20.62 -4.12 -0.52
CA ILE A 244 -19.86 -4.22 -1.76
C ILE A 244 -20.83 -4.11 -2.94
N TYR A 245 -20.56 -3.16 -3.84
CA TYR A 245 -21.32 -2.95 -5.07
C TYR A 245 -20.46 -3.35 -6.27
N THR A 246 -20.71 -4.54 -6.82
CA THR A 246 -20.02 -4.87 -8.08
C THR A 246 -20.67 -4.09 -9.21
N VAL A 247 -19.92 -3.27 -9.95
CA VAL A 247 -20.36 -2.67 -11.21
C VAL A 247 -19.82 -3.52 -12.33
N ASN A 248 -20.63 -4.46 -12.81
CA ASN A 248 -20.21 -5.20 -13.99
C ASN A 248 -20.12 -4.23 -15.18
N ASN A 249 -19.22 -4.45 -16.13
CA ASN A 249 -19.25 -3.74 -17.40
C ASN A 249 -19.39 -4.80 -18.50
N ILE A 250 -20.64 -5.16 -18.78
CA ILE A 250 -21.06 -6.30 -19.60
C ILE A 250 -20.60 -6.21 -21.07
N ASP A 251 -20.01 -5.10 -21.52
CA ASP A 251 -19.47 -5.04 -22.88
C ASP A 251 -18.32 -6.06 -23.05
N SER A 252 -18.62 -7.10 -23.83
CA SER A 252 -17.65 -8.15 -24.14
C SER A 252 -16.50 -7.54 -24.94
N CYS A 253 -15.26 -7.76 -24.49
CA CYS A 253 -14.07 -7.37 -25.23
C CYS A 253 -14.16 -7.88 -26.67
N SER A 254 -14.00 -6.97 -27.63
CA SER A 254 -14.13 -7.29 -29.04
C SER A 254 -13.16 -8.40 -29.49
N MET A 255 -11.98 -8.48 -28.86
CA MET A 255 -10.90 -9.41 -29.17
C MET A 255 -11.08 -10.79 -28.51
N CYS A 256 -11.21 -10.86 -27.18
CA CYS A 256 -11.22 -12.14 -26.48
C CYS A 256 -12.62 -12.62 -26.05
N LYS A 257 -13.65 -11.79 -26.25
CA LYS A 257 -15.05 -12.04 -25.89
C LYS A 257 -15.33 -12.19 -24.39
N LYS A 258 -14.34 -11.95 -23.51
CA LYS A 258 -14.56 -11.85 -22.05
C LYS A 258 -15.27 -10.53 -21.72
N ASN A 259 -16.19 -10.56 -20.77
CA ASN A 259 -16.80 -9.36 -20.23
C ASN A 259 -15.82 -8.63 -19.32
N ARG A 260 -15.90 -7.30 -19.27
CA ARG A 260 -15.14 -6.52 -18.30
C ARG A 260 -15.89 -6.52 -16.97
N ARG A 261 -15.19 -6.72 -15.88
CA ARG A 261 -15.73 -6.68 -14.52
C ARG A 261 -14.97 -5.64 -13.74
N ILE A 262 -15.72 -4.67 -13.20
CA ILE A 262 -15.20 -3.67 -12.27
C ILE A 262 -15.90 -3.88 -10.93
N THR A 263 -15.23 -4.55 -10.00
CA THR A 263 -15.81 -4.69 -8.65
C THR A 263 -15.55 -3.40 -7.90
N ILE A 264 -16.58 -2.73 -7.36
CA ILE A 264 -16.44 -1.56 -6.47
C ILE A 264 -16.85 -1.94 -5.04
N GLY A 265 -15.88 -2.29 -4.21
CA GLY A 265 -16.14 -2.54 -2.79
C GLY A 265 -16.30 -1.24 -2.02
N ALA A 266 -17.42 -1.04 -1.33
CA ALA A 266 -17.60 0.00 -0.31
C ALA A 266 -17.83 -0.67 1.05
N ILE A 267 -17.12 -0.26 2.10
CA ILE A 267 -17.34 -0.76 3.45
C ILE A 267 -17.62 0.44 4.33
N LYS A 268 -18.78 0.42 4.98
CA LYS A 268 -19.13 1.41 5.99
C LYS A 268 -18.50 1.00 7.31
N GLU A 269 -17.84 1.94 7.98
CA GLU A 269 -17.06 1.67 9.20
C GLU A 269 -17.90 1.21 10.41
N GLU A 270 -19.23 1.29 10.35
CA GLU A 270 -20.12 0.98 11.48
C GLU A 270 -19.91 -0.42 12.11
N ASN A 271 -19.19 -1.33 11.44
CA ASN A 271 -18.92 -2.69 11.91
C ASN A 271 -17.44 -3.00 12.25
N ARG A 272 -16.53 -2.03 12.20
CA ARG A 272 -15.15 -2.23 12.67
C ARG A 272 -14.84 -1.29 13.82
N TYR A 273 -15.27 -1.67 15.02
CA TYR A 273 -14.55 -1.28 16.22
C TYR A 273 -13.17 -1.94 16.17
N PHE A 274 -12.25 -1.37 15.39
CA PHE A 274 -10.85 -1.51 15.69
C PHE A 274 -10.65 -0.78 17.02
N SER A 275 -10.34 -1.53 18.06
CA SER A 275 -9.83 -0.99 19.32
C SER A 275 -8.44 -0.41 19.08
N SER A 276 -8.37 0.72 18.38
CA SER A 276 -7.19 1.57 18.34
C SER A 276 -7.44 2.73 19.29
N ASP A 277 -6.70 2.68 20.40
CA ASP A 277 -6.42 3.75 21.35
C ASP A 277 -7.57 4.14 22.29
N SER A 278 -7.49 3.55 23.48
CA SER A 278 -7.94 4.17 24.72
C SER A 278 -7.44 5.61 24.80
N ASP A 279 -8.37 6.52 24.98
CA ASP A 279 -8.13 7.89 25.40
C ASP A 279 -7.23 7.90 26.65
N PHE A 280 -5.95 8.21 26.48
CA PHE A 280 -5.08 8.66 27.56
C PHE A 280 -5.39 10.14 27.79
N GLU A 281 -6.55 10.39 28.41
CA GLU A 281 -6.78 11.67 29.08
C GLU A 281 -5.82 11.77 30.28
N SER A 282 -5.18 12.92 30.36
CA SER A 282 -4.27 13.34 31.42
C SER A 282 -4.99 13.37 32.77
N GLU A 283 -4.56 12.52 33.71
CA GLU A 283 -4.70 12.80 35.14
C GLU A 283 -3.32 13.13 35.72
N GLU A 284 -3.24 14.34 36.27
CA GLU A 284 -2.13 14.85 37.06
C GLU A 284 -2.10 14.18 38.46
N GLU A 285 -0.88 14.12 39.00
CA GLU A 285 -0.50 13.90 40.41
C GLU A 285 -0.71 12.51 41.03
N TYR A 286 0.39 11.78 41.29
CA TYR A 286 0.70 11.23 42.62
C TYR A 286 2.19 10.84 42.74
N GLU A 287 2.82 11.32 43.82
CA GLU A 287 4.21 11.02 44.21
C GLU A 287 4.40 9.62 44.81
N HIS A 288 5.60 9.07 44.58
CA HIS A 288 6.32 8.03 45.34
C HIS A 288 5.76 6.60 45.45
N SER A 289 6.44 5.62 44.82
CA SER A 289 7.47 4.78 45.49
C SER A 289 7.93 3.61 44.61
N SER A 290 9.14 3.13 44.92
CA SER A 290 9.96 2.10 44.30
C SER A 290 9.33 0.72 44.09
N GLU A 291 9.65 0.03 42.99
CA GLU A 291 10.48 -1.19 42.95
C GLU A 291 10.58 -1.80 41.53
N ASN A 292 11.71 -2.47 41.28
CA ASN A 292 12.12 -3.10 40.02
C ASN A 292 11.19 -4.26 39.61
N MET A 293 10.86 -4.34 38.31
CA MET A 293 10.83 -5.61 37.56
C MET A 293 10.91 -5.30 36.06
N PHE A 294 12.10 -5.51 35.48
CA PHE A 294 12.31 -5.54 34.04
C PHE A 294 11.93 -6.94 33.53
N GLU A 295 10.78 -7.04 32.86
CA GLU A 295 10.55 -8.05 31.84
C GLU A 295 10.11 -7.30 30.56
N ASP A 296 11.04 -7.24 29.61
CA ASP A 296 10.86 -6.69 28.27
C ASP A 296 9.87 -7.57 27.47
N ASN A 297 8.60 -7.18 27.45
CA ASN A 297 7.66 -7.52 26.38
C ASN A 297 7.33 -6.24 25.62
N PHE A 298 8.23 -5.84 24.71
CA PHE A 298 7.88 -4.87 23.67
C PHE A 298 7.22 -5.62 22.52
N ASP A 299 5.90 -5.64 22.53
CA ASP A 299 5.08 -5.96 21.35
C ASP A 299 5.46 -4.97 20.24
N ASP A 300 6.05 -5.49 19.17
CA ASP A 300 6.40 -4.71 17.99
C ASP A 300 5.10 -4.33 17.26
N PRO A 301 4.69 -3.04 17.23
CA PRO A 301 3.43 -2.64 16.60
C PRO A 301 3.40 -2.89 15.09
N PHE A 302 4.51 -3.29 14.48
CA PHE A 302 4.58 -3.73 13.08
C PHE A 302 4.27 -5.23 12.89
N HIS A 303 4.39 -6.06 13.94
CA HIS A 303 4.08 -7.50 13.86
C HIS A 303 2.58 -7.73 13.63
N PHE A 304 1.73 -6.99 14.35
CA PHE A 304 0.28 -7.06 14.22
C PHE A 304 -0.23 -6.63 12.83
N ILE A 305 0.35 -5.56 12.26
CA ILE A 305 -0.02 -5.08 10.92
C ILE A 305 0.36 -6.10 9.84
N LEU A 306 1.46 -6.84 10.02
CA LEU A 306 1.91 -7.87 9.08
C LEU A 306 1.19 -9.22 9.25
N GLU A 307 0.78 -9.60 10.46
CA GLU A 307 0.00 -10.82 10.71
C GLU A 307 -1.43 -10.71 10.15
N GLU A 308 -2.14 -9.61 10.40
CA GLU A 308 -3.48 -9.39 9.81
C GLU A 308 -3.45 -9.28 8.28
N TYR A 309 -2.36 -8.75 7.71
CA TYR A 309 -2.18 -8.65 6.26
C TYR A 309 -1.83 -9.99 5.60
N ASN A 310 -1.12 -10.87 6.30
CA ASN A 310 -0.80 -12.20 5.80
C ASN A 310 -2.00 -13.17 5.88
N GLU A 311 -2.88 -13.05 6.86
CA GLU A 311 -4.06 -13.92 6.99
C GLU A 311 -5.10 -13.69 5.87
N SER A 312 -5.16 -12.49 5.28
CA SER A 312 -6.10 -12.15 4.19
C SER A 312 -5.64 -12.54 2.78
N ASN A 313 -4.39 -13.01 2.59
CA ASN A 313 -3.84 -13.38 1.28
C ASN A 313 -3.71 -14.90 1.06
N TYR A 314 -4.26 -15.75 1.93
CA TYR A 314 -4.14 -17.21 1.83
C TYR A 314 -5.23 -17.95 1.04
N ASP A 315 -6.19 -17.22 0.45
CA ASP A 315 -7.39 -17.83 -0.16
C ASP A 315 -7.45 -17.81 -1.70
N ASP A 316 -6.29 -17.79 -2.36
CA ASP A 316 -6.20 -18.11 -3.80
C ASP A 316 -5.77 -19.58 -4.00
N ARG A 317 -6.68 -20.51 -3.69
CA ARG A 317 -6.60 -21.86 -4.27
C ARG A 317 -7.31 -21.84 -5.62
N PHE A 318 -6.52 -21.71 -6.68
CA PHE A 318 -6.94 -22.14 -8.00
C PHE A 318 -7.32 -23.62 -7.95
N GLY A 319 -8.61 -23.91 -8.14
CA GLY A 319 -9.07 -25.23 -8.53
C GLY A 319 -8.70 -25.45 -9.98
N ASP A 320 -7.87 -26.48 -10.22
CA ASP A 320 -7.66 -27.04 -11.55
C ASP A 320 -8.94 -27.77 -11.98
N ASP A 321 -9.51 -27.36 -13.12
CA ASP A 321 -10.33 -28.19 -14.01
C ASP A 321 -9.62 -28.29 -15.38
#